data_AF-A0A553IJF0-F1
#
_entry.id   AF-A0A553IJF0-F1
#
_cell.length_a   1.000
_cell.length_b   1.000
_cell.length_c   1.000
_cell.angle_alpha   90.00
_cell.angle_beta   90.00
_cell.angle_gamma   90.00
#
_symmetry.space_group_name_H-M   'P 1'
#
loop_
_entity.id
_entity.type
_entity.pdbx_description
1 polymer ?
#
loop_
_entity_poly.entity_id
_entity_poly.type
_entity_poly.pdbx_seq_one_letter_code
_entity_poly.pdbx_strand_id
1 'polypeptide(L)'
;MMFYKQVLHTTIKLVVVAIISATIAYFVGINDYILVGTIGILSVSLTKKDTIKDNINRYLDVLLGLALSASIFFIFGFNLYALIIFLVLFIFASYAFKINIGLIPALVLAKHLFDAQNIEWLFIFERVAIITISVGTALIMNMLYPEFHNKRMIYYVSEVDEKLKDHLFMLSIYLVKKEGSKDFLKHYDLLNEEISKMIMLAEASDKDKLFDNDHRYLAYLYMRRNQLNYINNMYQSVQRMDTSHPYENTISNFIKELILDIGIDDKATKQLSKLDNMKKVFKEESLPKTRDEFETRALLFHMLEDLEELLHVKVRFHERYPNFILTL
;
A
#
# COMPACT_ATOMS: atom_id res chain seq x y z
N MET A 1 18.19 5.77 -0.56
CA MET A 1 18.23 6.25 0.85
C MET A 1 17.07 5.70 1.70
N MET A 2 15.84 5.61 1.18
CA MET A 2 14.67 5.11 1.93
C MET A 2 14.76 3.61 2.32
N PHE A 3 15.27 2.77 1.42
CA PHE A 3 15.48 1.33 1.67
C PHE A 3 16.39 1.06 2.88
N TYR A 4 17.53 1.74 2.98
CA TYR A 4 18.44 1.62 4.12
C TYR A 4 17.80 2.04 5.45
N LYS A 5 16.98 3.11 5.44
CA LYS A 5 16.23 3.53 6.63
C LYS A 5 15.21 2.48 7.06
N GLN A 6 14.56 1.81 6.12
CA GLN A 6 13.61 0.73 6.40
C GLN A 6 14.29 -0.50 6.99
N VAL A 7 15.41 -0.93 6.41
CA VAL A 7 16.19 -2.06 6.93
C VAL A 7 16.64 -1.77 8.36
N LEU A 8 17.21 -0.59 8.61
CA LEU A 8 17.67 -0.19 9.94
C LEU A 8 16.53 -0.21 10.98
N HIS A 9 15.38 0.32 10.61
CA HIS A 9 14.20 0.36 11.48
C HIS A 9 13.68 -1.03 11.83
N THR A 10 13.52 -1.90 10.82
CA THR A 10 13.09 -3.29 11.03
C THR A 10 14.09 -4.02 11.92
N THR A 11 15.40 -3.85 11.68
CA THR A 11 16.45 -4.43 12.53
C THR A 11 16.32 -3.98 13.98
N ILE A 12 16.17 -2.68 14.24
CA ILE A 12 16.00 -2.14 15.61
C ILE A 12 14.74 -2.75 16.25
N LYS A 13 13.62 -2.78 15.54
CA LYS A 13 12.36 -3.35 16.03
C LYS A 13 12.52 -4.82 16.44
N LEU A 14 13.14 -5.64 15.60
CA LEU A 14 13.36 -7.06 15.88
C LEU A 14 14.30 -7.27 17.07
N VAL A 15 15.40 -6.52 17.14
CA VAL A 15 16.38 -6.60 18.24
C VAL A 15 15.73 -6.21 19.57
N VAL A 16 14.96 -5.12 19.60
CA VAL A 16 14.26 -4.67 20.81
C VAL A 16 13.25 -5.71 21.28
N VAL A 17 12.45 -6.28 20.38
CA VAL A 17 11.48 -7.33 20.72
C VAL A 17 12.21 -8.55 21.29
N ALA A 18 13.29 -8.99 20.66
CA ALA A 18 14.06 -10.16 21.11
C ALA A 18 14.61 -9.97 22.51
N ILE A 19 15.27 -8.82 22.76
CA ILE A 19 15.90 -8.50 24.04
C ILE A 19 14.82 -8.40 25.12
N ILE A 20 13.75 -7.64 24.90
CA ILE A 20 12.70 -7.48 25.90
C ILE A 20 12.02 -8.82 26.22
N SER A 21 11.69 -9.62 25.20
CA SER A 21 11.04 -10.93 25.41
C SER A 21 11.94 -11.86 26.22
N ALA A 22 13.23 -11.93 25.89
CA ALA A 22 14.20 -12.76 26.59
C ALA A 22 14.44 -12.25 28.03
N THR A 23 14.52 -10.93 28.24
CA THR A 23 14.68 -10.34 29.57
C THR A 23 13.46 -10.62 30.46
N ILE A 24 12.24 -10.48 29.94
CA ILE A 24 11.02 -10.83 30.68
C ILE A 24 11.05 -12.31 31.06
N ALA A 25 11.38 -13.20 30.13
CA ALA A 25 11.48 -14.64 30.39
C ALA A 25 12.51 -14.98 31.47
N TYR A 26 13.69 -14.34 31.43
CA TYR A 26 14.74 -14.49 32.42
C TYR A 26 14.25 -14.11 33.83
N PHE A 27 13.55 -12.98 33.98
CA PHE A 27 13.02 -12.55 35.28
C PHE A 27 11.87 -13.42 35.80
N VAL A 28 11.07 -14.00 34.89
CA VAL A 28 9.99 -14.95 35.25
C VAL A 28 10.54 -16.33 35.62
N GLY A 29 11.83 -16.60 35.36
CA GLY A 29 12.48 -17.88 35.67
C GLY A 29 12.33 -18.94 34.59
N ILE A 30 12.06 -18.55 33.34
CA ILE A 30 12.02 -19.48 32.20
C ILE A 30 13.45 -19.78 31.74
N ASN A 31 13.83 -21.06 31.79
CA ASN A 31 15.18 -21.51 31.42
C ASN A 31 15.54 -21.20 29.95
N ASP A 32 14.59 -21.41 29.03
CA ASP A 32 14.78 -21.20 27.59
C ASP A 32 14.51 -19.75 27.15
N TYR A 33 15.05 -18.76 27.88
CA TYR A 33 14.82 -17.33 27.58
C TYR A 33 15.28 -16.91 26.17
N ILE A 34 16.31 -17.57 25.61
CA ILE A 34 16.77 -17.33 24.22
C ILE A 34 15.67 -17.73 23.23
N LEU A 35 15.01 -18.87 23.46
CA LEU A 35 13.91 -19.33 22.62
C LEU A 35 12.73 -18.34 22.66
N VAL A 36 12.42 -17.78 23.83
CA VAL A 36 11.39 -16.73 23.97
C VAL A 36 11.76 -15.50 23.10
N GLY A 37 13.02 -15.08 23.13
CA GLY A 37 13.52 -14.02 22.24
C GLY A 37 13.36 -14.36 20.75
N THR A 38 13.73 -15.58 20.34
CA THR A 38 13.62 -16.03 18.94
C THR A 38 12.17 -16.14 18.46
N ILE A 39 11.28 -16.72 19.27
CA ILE A 39 9.85 -16.77 18.95
C ILE A 39 9.27 -15.34 18.95
N GLY A 40 9.75 -14.45 19.81
CA GLY A 40 9.42 -13.02 19.80
C GLY A 40 9.76 -12.36 18.45
N ILE A 41 10.95 -12.61 17.90
CA ILE A 41 11.35 -12.14 16.56
C ILE A 41 10.40 -12.67 15.49
N LEU A 42 10.16 -13.99 15.49
CA LEU A 42 9.22 -14.62 14.56
C LEU A 42 7.81 -14.05 14.71
N SER A 43 7.50 -13.51 15.89
CA SER A 43 6.21 -12.94 16.23
C SER A 43 5.98 -11.50 15.77
N VAL A 44 7.00 -10.86 15.21
CA VAL A 44 6.91 -9.52 14.65
C VAL A 44 6.42 -9.58 13.20
N SER A 45 5.22 -9.08 12.93
CA SER A 45 4.74 -8.85 11.57
C SER A 45 5.11 -7.44 11.06
N LEU A 46 4.96 -7.24 9.75
CA LEU A 46 5.29 -5.97 9.09
C LEU A 46 4.30 -4.84 9.48
N THR A 47 3.04 -5.19 9.72
CA THR A 47 1.93 -4.23 9.89
C THR A 47 1.27 -4.44 11.26
N LYS A 48 0.66 -3.41 11.85
CA LYS A 48 -0.08 -3.56 13.12
C LYS A 48 -1.24 -4.55 13.01
N LYS A 49 -1.98 -4.50 11.90
CA LYS A 49 -3.17 -5.32 11.67
C LYS A 49 -2.84 -6.78 11.54
N ASP A 50 -1.85 -7.08 10.72
CA ASP A 50 -1.39 -8.44 10.54
C ASP A 50 -0.76 -8.93 11.84
N THR A 51 -0.04 -8.08 12.59
CA THR A 51 0.54 -8.50 13.87
C THR A 51 -0.51 -8.99 14.87
N ILE A 52 -1.69 -8.37 14.98
CA ILE A 52 -2.74 -8.88 15.88
C ILE A 52 -3.28 -10.22 15.39
N LYS A 53 -3.73 -10.27 14.13
CA LYS A 53 -4.33 -11.49 13.56
C LYS A 53 -3.34 -12.65 13.51
N ASP A 54 -2.13 -12.39 13.03
CA ASP A 54 -1.04 -13.35 12.92
C ASP A 54 -0.65 -13.89 14.29
N ASN A 55 -0.56 -13.02 15.30
CA ASN A 55 -0.20 -13.48 16.63
C ASN A 55 -1.32 -14.25 17.33
N ILE A 56 -2.59 -13.92 17.09
CA ILE A 56 -3.72 -14.74 17.56
C ILE A 56 -3.64 -16.12 16.89
N ASN A 57 -3.52 -16.17 15.57
CA ASN A 57 -3.42 -17.42 14.83
C ASN A 57 -2.20 -18.24 15.26
N ARG A 58 -1.05 -17.58 15.43
CA ARG A 58 0.19 -18.20 15.94
C ARG A 58 0.00 -18.80 17.32
N TYR A 59 -0.64 -18.06 18.23
CA TYR A 59 -0.91 -18.52 19.58
C TYR A 59 -1.82 -19.76 19.57
N LEU A 60 -2.91 -19.72 18.79
CA LEU A 60 -3.84 -20.84 18.64
C LEU A 60 -3.17 -22.09 18.03
N ASP A 61 -2.35 -21.90 17.00
CA ASP A 61 -1.66 -23.00 16.31
C ASP A 61 -0.60 -23.66 17.20
N VAL A 62 0.09 -22.87 18.02
CA VAL A 62 1.01 -23.39 19.05
C VAL A 62 0.27 -24.17 20.13
N LEU A 63 -0.87 -23.66 20.63
CA LEU A 63 -1.69 -24.39 21.60
C LEU A 63 -2.20 -25.72 21.01
N LEU A 64 -2.65 -25.71 19.76
CA LEU A 64 -3.07 -26.91 19.04
C LEU A 64 -1.92 -27.93 18.93
N GLY A 65 -0.73 -27.47 18.53
CA GLY A 65 0.46 -28.32 18.42
C GLY A 65 0.90 -28.91 19.75
N LEU A 66 0.88 -28.12 20.84
CA LEU A 66 1.19 -28.60 22.18
C LEU A 66 0.17 -29.64 22.67
N ALA A 67 -1.13 -29.38 22.49
CA ALA A 67 -2.18 -30.32 22.88
C ALA A 67 -2.11 -31.64 22.11
N LEU A 68 -1.91 -31.58 20.78
CA LEU A 68 -1.78 -32.76 19.93
C LEU A 68 -0.51 -33.55 20.23
N SER A 69 0.64 -32.89 20.36
CA SER A 69 1.91 -33.57 20.68
C SER A 69 1.85 -34.24 22.05
N ALA A 70 1.36 -33.56 23.08
CA ALA A 70 1.19 -34.15 24.41
C ALA A 70 0.27 -35.39 24.38
N SER A 71 -0.86 -35.31 23.66
CA SER A 71 -1.81 -36.43 23.54
C SER A 71 -1.18 -37.64 22.82
N ILE A 72 -0.47 -37.40 21.71
CA ILE A 72 0.14 -38.46 20.91
C ILE A 72 1.31 -39.11 21.66
N PHE A 73 2.18 -38.31 22.29
CA PHE A 73 3.30 -38.84 23.06
C PHE A 73 2.85 -39.58 24.33
N PHE A 74 1.73 -39.17 24.93
CA PHE A 74 1.12 -39.92 26.03
C PHE A 74 0.62 -41.31 25.58
N ILE A 75 -0.04 -41.41 24.42
CA ILE A 75 -0.64 -42.66 23.94
C ILE A 75 0.40 -43.61 23.32
N PHE A 76 1.26 -43.07 22.45
CA PHE A 76 2.18 -43.86 21.62
C PHE A 76 3.62 -43.85 22.13
N GLY A 77 3.91 -43.08 23.18
CA GLY A 77 5.25 -42.89 23.73
C GLY A 77 6.14 -41.94 22.92
N PHE A 78 7.37 -41.77 23.40
CA PHE A 78 8.37 -40.89 22.78
C PHE A 78 9.26 -41.65 21.79
N ASN A 79 8.69 -42.05 20.65
CA ASN A 79 9.42 -42.72 19.58
C ASN A 79 9.19 -42.05 18.21
N LEU A 80 10.00 -42.46 17.22
CA LEU A 80 9.95 -41.87 15.88
C LEU A 80 8.58 -42.02 15.21
N TYR A 81 7.88 -43.14 15.43
CA TYR A 81 6.56 -43.37 14.85
C TYR A 81 5.52 -42.40 15.42
N ALA A 82 5.53 -42.17 16.74
CA ALA A 82 4.67 -41.18 17.38
C ALA A 82 4.93 -39.76 16.86
N LEU A 83 6.21 -39.41 16.63
CA LEU A 83 6.58 -38.13 16.03
C LEU A 83 6.04 -37.99 14.60
N ILE A 84 6.15 -39.03 13.76
CA ILE A 84 5.61 -39.03 12.39
C ILE A 84 4.09 -38.82 12.41
N ILE A 85 3.39 -39.55 13.27
CA ILE A 85 1.93 -39.44 13.42
C ILE A 85 1.56 -38.01 13.85
N PHE A 86 2.26 -37.45 14.84
CA PHE A 86 2.07 -36.06 15.25
C PHE A 86 2.28 -35.08 14.10
N LEU A 87 3.39 -35.18 13.36
CA LEU A 87 3.68 -34.26 12.26
C LEU A 87 2.59 -34.29 11.19
N VAL A 88 2.15 -35.47 10.76
CA VAL A 88 1.10 -35.61 9.74
C VAL A 88 -0.21 -34.97 10.22
N LEU A 89 -0.64 -35.29 11.43
CA LEU A 89 -1.91 -34.79 11.98
C LEU A 89 -1.86 -33.29 12.26
N PHE A 90 -0.77 -32.80 12.88
CA PHE A 90 -0.64 -31.40 13.24
C PHE A 90 -0.52 -30.50 12.01
N ILE A 91 0.33 -30.84 11.03
CA ILE A 91 0.47 -30.05 9.81
C ILE A 91 -0.87 -30.01 9.06
N PHE A 92 -1.53 -31.16 8.91
CA PHE A 92 -2.85 -31.21 8.28
C PHE A 92 -3.87 -30.31 9.01
N ALA A 93 -3.98 -30.44 10.34
CA ALA A 93 -4.91 -29.65 11.15
C ALA A 93 -4.62 -28.14 11.05
N SER A 94 -3.34 -27.76 11.15
CA SER A 94 -2.87 -26.37 11.08
C SER A 94 -3.27 -25.68 9.76
N TYR A 95 -3.10 -26.38 8.63
CA TYR A 95 -3.55 -25.89 7.32
C TYR A 95 -5.07 -25.94 7.15
N ALA A 96 -5.75 -26.97 7.65
CA ALA A 96 -7.21 -27.09 7.57
C ALA A 96 -7.92 -25.94 8.32
N PHE A 97 -7.38 -25.54 9.48
CA PHE A 97 -7.88 -24.41 10.26
C PHE A 97 -7.38 -23.03 9.77
N LYS A 98 -6.46 -22.99 8.79
CA LYS A 98 -5.84 -21.75 8.25
C LYS A 98 -5.12 -20.91 9.31
N ILE A 99 -4.47 -21.56 10.27
CA ILE A 99 -3.71 -20.93 11.36
C ILE A 99 -2.21 -21.23 11.30
N ASN A 100 -1.73 -21.78 10.17
CA ASN A 100 -0.39 -22.30 9.92
C ASN A 100 0.81 -21.34 10.06
N ILE A 101 0.58 -20.12 10.54
CA ILE A 101 1.62 -19.13 10.85
C ILE A 101 2.37 -19.48 12.15
N GLY A 102 1.78 -20.31 13.02
CA GLY A 102 2.42 -20.80 14.25
C GLY A 102 3.10 -22.16 14.10
N LEU A 103 3.10 -22.74 12.90
CA LEU A 103 3.58 -24.09 12.65
C LEU A 103 5.02 -24.29 13.11
N ILE A 104 5.94 -23.38 12.74
CA ILE A 104 7.35 -23.49 13.12
C ILE A 104 7.53 -23.41 14.66
N PRO A 105 7.02 -22.37 15.36
CA PRO A 105 7.07 -22.34 16.83
C PRO A 105 6.44 -23.57 17.50
N ALA A 106 5.32 -24.07 16.99
CA ALA A 106 4.63 -25.23 17.54
C ALA A 106 5.47 -26.50 17.43
N LEU A 107 6.13 -26.72 16.29
CA LEU A 107 7.04 -27.85 16.10
C LEU A 107 8.27 -27.78 17.01
N VAL A 108 8.83 -26.59 17.22
CA VAL A 108 9.95 -26.39 18.15
C VAL A 108 9.55 -26.74 19.57
N LEU A 109 8.38 -26.28 20.03
CA LEU A 109 7.90 -26.60 21.38
C LEU A 109 7.50 -28.07 21.54
N ALA A 110 6.90 -28.70 20.52
CA ALA A 110 6.64 -30.13 20.50
C ALA A 110 7.93 -30.95 20.57
N LYS A 111 9.00 -30.50 19.90
CA LYS A 111 10.34 -31.11 20.01
C LYS A 111 10.86 -31.05 21.45
N HIS A 112 10.62 -29.96 22.19
CA HIS A 112 11.02 -29.88 23.60
C HIS A 112 10.31 -30.94 24.47
N LEU A 113 9.05 -31.28 24.18
CA LEU A 113 8.36 -32.40 24.84
C LEU A 113 9.03 -33.73 24.48
N PHE A 114 9.32 -33.91 23.19
CA PHE A 114 9.92 -35.15 22.68
C PHE A 114 11.30 -35.43 23.27
N ASP A 115 12.20 -34.43 23.25
CA ASP A 115 13.58 -34.57 23.70
C ASP A 115 13.66 -34.79 25.22
N ALA A 116 12.83 -34.08 25.99
CA ALA A 116 12.80 -34.20 27.44
C ALA A 116 12.01 -35.43 27.92
N GLN A 117 11.25 -36.06 27.02
CA GLN A 117 10.33 -37.15 27.33
C GLN A 117 9.39 -36.83 28.51
N ASN A 118 8.99 -35.56 28.61
CA ASN A 118 8.25 -35.02 29.73
C ASN A 118 6.95 -34.32 29.26
N ILE A 119 5.84 -34.71 29.86
CA ILE A 119 4.48 -34.19 29.64
C ILE A 119 3.81 -33.77 30.95
N GLU A 120 4.58 -33.59 32.02
CA GLU A 120 4.07 -33.05 33.27
C GLU A 120 3.42 -31.68 33.04
N TRP A 121 2.35 -31.41 33.79
CA TRP A 121 1.59 -30.17 33.66
C TRP A 121 2.47 -28.92 33.79
N LEU A 122 3.41 -28.91 34.76
CA LEU A 122 4.33 -27.79 34.95
C LEU A 122 5.18 -27.55 33.70
N PHE A 123 5.68 -28.62 33.08
CA PHE A 123 6.48 -28.56 31.86
C PHE A 123 5.66 -28.01 30.68
N ILE A 124 4.40 -28.42 30.54
CA ILE A 124 3.51 -27.88 29.52
C ILE A 124 3.21 -26.39 29.78
N PHE A 125 2.95 -26.00 31.03
CA PHE A 125 2.68 -24.60 31.39
C PHE A 125 3.86 -23.68 31.09
N GLU A 126 5.10 -24.11 31.30
CA GLU A 126 6.29 -23.34 30.90
C GLU A 126 6.30 -23.04 29.39
N ARG A 127 5.87 -23.99 28.55
CA ARG A 127 5.83 -23.81 27.08
C ARG A 127 4.70 -22.91 26.63
N VAL A 128 3.56 -22.96 27.34
CA VAL A 128 2.50 -21.95 27.17
C VAL A 128 3.02 -20.57 27.59
N ALA A 129 3.80 -20.46 28.66
CA ALA A 129 4.40 -19.19 29.09
C ALA A 129 5.41 -18.66 28.04
N ILE A 130 6.23 -19.54 27.44
CA ILE A 130 7.16 -19.18 26.36
C ILE A 130 6.43 -18.49 25.21
N ILE A 131 5.36 -19.10 24.66
CA ILE A 131 4.63 -18.49 23.55
C ILE A 131 3.88 -17.23 24.00
N THR A 132 3.34 -17.20 25.21
CA THR A 132 2.62 -16.04 25.77
C THR A 132 3.51 -14.81 25.88
N ILE A 133 4.71 -14.95 26.45
CA ILE A 133 5.65 -13.83 26.59
C ILE A 133 6.16 -13.39 25.22
N SER A 134 6.47 -14.34 24.33
CA SER A 134 6.96 -14.04 22.97
C SER A 134 5.93 -13.24 22.16
N VAL A 135 4.70 -13.73 22.09
CA VAL A 135 3.61 -13.11 21.35
C VAL A 135 3.18 -11.80 22.01
N GLY A 136 3.03 -11.79 23.34
CA GLY A 136 2.62 -10.61 24.10
C GLY A 136 3.61 -9.45 23.95
N THR A 137 4.91 -9.74 24.05
CA THR A 137 5.95 -8.72 23.88
C THR A 137 5.97 -8.21 22.43
N ALA A 138 5.88 -9.10 21.44
CA ALA A 138 5.82 -8.70 20.03
C ALA A 138 4.60 -7.80 19.74
N LEU A 139 3.43 -8.13 20.30
CA LEU A 139 2.22 -7.30 20.18
C LEU A 139 2.39 -5.91 20.79
N ILE A 140 2.84 -5.84 22.06
CA ILE A 140 3.03 -4.57 22.77
C ILE A 140 4.04 -3.70 22.03
N MET A 141 5.21 -4.25 21.70
CA MET A 141 6.25 -3.50 21.01
C MET A 141 5.80 -3.03 19.63
N ASN A 142 5.04 -3.85 18.91
CA ASN A 142 4.52 -3.46 17.61
C ASN A 142 3.45 -2.37 17.69
N MET A 143 2.65 -2.32 18.76
CA MET A 143 1.69 -1.23 18.98
C MET A 143 2.40 0.09 19.35
N LEU A 144 3.44 0.01 20.18
CA LEU A 144 4.20 1.17 20.66
C LEU A 144 5.15 1.76 19.60
N TYR A 145 5.65 0.94 18.68
CA TYR A 145 6.60 1.39 17.67
C TYR A 145 5.95 2.43 16.74
N PRO A 146 6.51 3.65 16.59
CA PRO A 146 5.98 4.69 15.70
C PRO A 146 6.05 4.26 14.23
N GLU A 147 4.91 4.30 13.52
CA GLU A 147 4.88 3.93 12.10
C GLU A 147 5.39 5.07 11.22
N PHE A 148 6.37 4.80 10.36
CA PHE A 148 6.85 5.72 9.31
C PHE A 148 5.86 5.87 8.13
N HIS A 149 4.62 5.41 8.30
CA HIS A 149 3.61 5.29 7.25
C HIS A 149 3.23 6.65 6.64
N ASN A 150 3.01 7.67 7.47
CA ASN A 150 2.64 9.02 6.97
C ASN A 150 3.70 9.62 6.05
N LYS A 151 5.00 9.45 6.35
CA LYS A 151 6.09 9.93 5.49
C LYS A 151 6.12 9.22 4.14
N ARG A 152 5.75 7.93 4.10
CA ARG A 152 5.67 7.17 2.85
C ARG A 152 4.47 7.61 2.01
N MET A 153 3.31 7.82 2.63
CA MET A 153 2.12 8.31 1.93
C MET A 153 2.33 9.71 1.38
N ILE A 154 2.97 10.60 2.14
CA ILE A 154 3.38 11.94 1.68
C ILE A 154 4.29 11.83 0.44
N TYR A 155 5.26 10.91 0.47
CA TYR A 155 6.12 10.65 -0.68
C TYR A 155 5.31 10.21 -1.91
N TYR A 156 4.40 9.24 -1.77
CA TYR A 156 3.56 8.81 -2.90
C TYR A 156 2.67 9.93 -3.45
N VAL A 157 2.09 10.75 -2.57
CA VAL A 157 1.29 11.92 -2.99
C VAL A 157 2.16 12.89 -3.80
N SER A 158 3.36 13.22 -3.32
CA SER A 158 4.27 14.13 -4.01
C SER A 158 4.73 13.58 -5.36
N GLU A 159 5.12 12.32 -5.43
CA GLU A 159 5.62 11.72 -6.66
C GLU A 159 4.52 11.57 -7.71
N VAL A 160 3.31 11.16 -7.30
CA VAL A 160 2.17 11.08 -8.23
C VAL A 160 1.81 12.46 -8.77
N ASP A 161 1.86 13.51 -7.96
CA ASP A 161 1.63 14.88 -8.41
C ASP A 161 2.65 15.32 -9.47
N GLU A 162 3.95 15.07 -9.24
CA GLU A 162 5.01 15.39 -10.21
C GLU A 162 4.84 14.59 -11.52
N LYS A 163 4.53 13.30 -11.45
CA LYS A 163 4.30 12.48 -12.65
C LYS A 163 3.06 12.90 -13.43
N LEU A 164 2.02 13.38 -12.74
CA LEU A 164 0.84 13.95 -13.40
C LEU A 164 1.17 15.26 -14.11
N LYS A 165 2.03 16.10 -13.52
CA LYS A 165 2.55 17.32 -14.17
C LYS A 165 3.38 16.98 -15.40
N ASP A 166 4.25 15.97 -15.33
CA ASP A 166 5.04 15.50 -16.47
C ASP A 166 4.12 15.05 -17.62
N HIS A 167 3.06 14.29 -17.29
CA HIS A 167 2.04 13.87 -18.26
C HIS A 167 1.35 15.06 -18.94
N LEU A 168 0.86 16.02 -18.16
CA LEU A 168 0.22 17.23 -18.70
C LEU A 168 1.21 18.06 -19.54
N PHE A 169 2.47 18.15 -19.12
CA PHE A 169 3.50 18.87 -19.87
C PHE A 169 3.73 18.22 -21.23
N MET A 170 3.94 16.89 -21.25
CA MET A 170 4.14 16.13 -22.47
C MET A 170 2.92 16.19 -23.39
N LEU A 171 1.70 16.12 -22.84
CA LEU A 171 0.46 16.31 -23.59
C LEU A 171 0.40 17.70 -24.23
N SER A 172 0.78 18.75 -23.49
CA SER A 172 0.77 20.13 -24.00
C SER A 172 1.71 20.31 -25.19
N ILE A 173 2.84 19.60 -25.22
CA ILE A 173 3.79 19.62 -26.33
C ILE A 173 3.24 18.78 -27.48
N TYR A 174 2.78 17.56 -27.20
CA TYR A 174 2.28 16.62 -28.20
C TYR A 174 1.06 17.17 -28.97
N LEU A 175 0.21 17.93 -28.28
CA LEU A 175 -0.95 18.61 -28.87
C LEU A 175 -0.56 19.57 -30.01
N VAL A 176 0.60 20.23 -29.91
CA VAL A 176 1.06 21.22 -30.91
C VAL A 176 2.09 20.62 -31.87
N LYS A 177 2.98 19.77 -31.37
CA LYS A 177 4.07 19.16 -32.14
C LYS A 177 3.82 17.66 -32.27
N LYS A 178 3.31 17.26 -33.44
CA LYS A 178 3.05 15.85 -33.78
C LYS A 178 4.32 15.09 -34.22
N GLU A 179 5.38 15.79 -34.61
CA GLU A 179 6.69 15.18 -34.90
C GLU A 179 7.28 14.51 -33.65
N GLY A 180 7.69 13.24 -33.76
CA GLY A 180 8.16 12.46 -32.61
C GLY A 180 7.04 11.81 -31.80
N SER A 181 5.82 11.68 -32.36
CA SER A 181 4.66 11.02 -31.73
C SER A 181 4.99 9.71 -31.03
N LYS A 182 5.85 8.86 -31.62
CA LYS A 182 6.29 7.60 -31.00
C LYS A 182 6.98 7.79 -29.65
N ASP A 183 7.82 8.81 -29.52
CA ASP A 183 8.51 9.11 -28.27
C ASP A 183 7.53 9.64 -27.22
N PHE A 184 6.59 10.51 -27.61
CA PHE A 184 5.54 10.98 -26.71
C PHE A 184 4.68 9.83 -26.17
N LEU A 185 4.30 8.88 -27.03
CA LEU A 185 3.51 7.72 -26.64
C LEU A 185 4.28 6.76 -25.74
N LYS A 186 5.58 6.59 -25.98
CA LYS A 186 6.45 5.83 -25.06
C LYS A 186 6.52 6.46 -23.67
N HIS A 187 6.64 7.78 -23.58
CA HIS A 187 6.63 8.48 -22.28
C HIS A 187 5.26 8.37 -21.61
N TYR A 188 4.18 8.48 -22.39
CA TYR A 188 2.81 8.27 -21.92
C TYR A 188 2.62 6.89 -21.28
N ASP A 189 3.10 5.82 -21.93
CA ASP A 189 2.99 4.45 -21.40
C ASP A 189 3.79 4.29 -20.10
N LEU A 190 5.04 4.78 -20.09
CA LEU A 190 5.92 4.72 -18.91
C LEU A 190 5.33 5.45 -17.70
N LEU A 191 4.85 6.68 -17.89
CA LEU A 191 4.28 7.47 -16.81
C LEU A 191 2.96 6.86 -16.29
N ASN A 192 2.14 6.26 -17.16
CA ASN A 192 0.94 5.52 -16.74
C ASN A 192 1.29 4.32 -15.86
N GLU A 193 2.32 3.55 -16.24
CA GLU A 193 2.82 2.41 -15.46
C GLU A 193 3.36 2.88 -14.09
N GLU A 194 4.19 3.93 -14.07
CA GLU A 194 4.78 4.48 -12.85
C GLU A 194 3.71 4.95 -11.85
N ILE A 195 2.73 5.75 -12.30
CA ILE A 195 1.65 6.23 -11.43
C ILE A 195 0.81 5.06 -10.92
N SER A 196 0.43 4.12 -11.80
CA SER A 196 -0.38 2.96 -11.40
C SER A 196 0.34 2.11 -10.35
N LYS A 197 1.64 1.88 -10.54
CA LYS A 197 2.48 1.15 -9.57
C LYS A 197 2.59 1.88 -8.24
N MET A 198 2.78 3.19 -8.23
CA MET A 198 2.86 3.97 -7.00
C MET A 198 1.55 3.94 -6.21
N ILE A 199 0.41 4.08 -6.90
CA ILE A 199 -0.91 4.01 -6.26
C ILE A 199 -1.15 2.61 -5.68
N MET A 200 -0.79 1.54 -6.40
CA MET A 200 -0.87 0.17 -5.89
C MET A 200 -0.02 -0.04 -4.62
N LEU A 201 1.20 0.51 -4.59
CA LEU A 201 2.07 0.45 -3.40
C LEU A 201 1.50 1.26 -2.22
N ALA A 202 0.85 2.38 -2.50
CA ALA A 202 0.17 3.20 -1.51
C ALA A 202 -1.07 2.48 -0.94
N GLU A 203 -1.90 1.87 -1.80
CA GLU A 203 -3.04 1.03 -1.41
C GLU A 203 -2.60 -0.13 -0.50
N ALA A 204 -1.50 -0.80 -0.85
CA ALA A 204 -0.95 -1.88 -0.04
C ALA A 204 -0.45 -1.37 1.32
N SER A 205 0.10 -0.16 1.37
CA SER A 205 0.59 0.46 2.61
C SER A 205 -0.56 0.96 3.50
N ASP A 206 -1.68 1.44 2.95
CA ASP A 206 -2.79 2.05 3.70
C ASP A 206 -3.69 1.02 4.40
N LYS A 207 -3.70 -0.24 3.91
CA LYS A 207 -4.34 -1.39 4.59
C LYS A 207 -3.81 -1.62 6.03
N ASP A 208 -2.70 -0.99 6.38
CA ASP A 208 -2.00 -1.09 7.66
C ASP A 208 -2.59 -0.19 8.76
N LYS A 209 -3.46 0.77 8.43
CA LYS A 209 -4.13 1.65 9.41
C LYS A 209 -5.20 0.88 10.19
N LEU A 210 -4.83 0.38 11.37
CA LEU A 210 -5.71 -0.40 12.24
C LEU A 210 -6.64 0.46 13.12
N PHE A 211 -6.25 1.71 13.40
CA PHE A 211 -6.96 2.60 14.33
C PHE A 211 -7.13 4.04 13.83
N ASP A 212 -6.64 4.33 12.62
CA ASP A 212 -6.71 5.66 12.03
C ASP A 212 -7.68 5.60 10.83
N ASN A 213 -8.90 6.11 11.02
CA ASN A 213 -9.91 6.22 9.96
C ASN A 213 -9.54 7.23 8.86
N ASP A 214 -8.35 7.83 8.97
CA ASP A 214 -7.91 8.88 8.10
C ASP A 214 -7.27 8.38 6.81
N HIS A 215 -8.10 7.91 5.88
CA HIS A 215 -7.70 7.49 4.54
C HIS A 215 -7.54 8.68 3.56
N ARG A 216 -7.33 9.91 4.05
CA ARG A 216 -7.25 11.12 3.22
C ARG A 216 -6.18 11.05 2.14
N TYR A 217 -4.99 10.55 2.47
CA TYR A 217 -3.90 10.41 1.47
C TYR A 217 -4.25 9.40 0.38
N LEU A 218 -4.87 8.27 0.74
CA LEU A 218 -5.30 7.30 -0.26
C LEU A 218 -6.44 7.85 -1.13
N ALA A 219 -7.41 8.54 -0.53
CA ALA A 219 -8.47 9.20 -1.27
C ALA A 219 -7.93 10.25 -2.25
N TYR A 220 -6.87 10.97 -1.87
CA TYR A 220 -6.17 11.90 -2.76
C TYR A 220 -5.52 11.17 -3.94
N LEU A 221 -4.85 10.04 -3.70
CA LEU A 221 -4.26 9.24 -4.77
C LEU A 221 -5.32 8.67 -5.73
N TYR A 222 -6.49 8.27 -5.22
CA TYR A 222 -7.62 7.87 -6.08
C TYR A 222 -8.19 9.02 -6.89
N MET A 223 -8.26 10.20 -6.31
CA MET A 223 -8.59 11.42 -7.05
C MET A 223 -7.58 11.63 -8.21
N ARG A 224 -6.27 11.49 -7.97
CA ARG A 224 -5.24 11.57 -9.03
C ARG A 224 -5.37 10.46 -10.08
N ARG A 225 -5.72 9.23 -9.69
CA ARG A 225 -6.03 8.15 -10.64
C ARG A 225 -7.18 8.53 -11.56
N ASN A 226 -8.23 9.15 -11.03
CA ASN A 226 -9.35 9.62 -11.84
C ASN A 226 -8.92 10.74 -12.81
N GLN A 227 -8.09 11.69 -12.36
CA GLN A 227 -7.54 12.72 -13.24
C GLN A 227 -6.67 12.14 -14.37
N LEU A 228 -5.88 11.12 -14.08
CA LEU A 228 -5.07 10.41 -15.09
C LEU A 228 -5.94 9.81 -16.21
N ASN A 229 -7.14 9.31 -15.89
CA ASN A 229 -8.06 8.80 -16.91
C ASN A 229 -8.47 9.89 -17.92
N TYR A 230 -8.78 11.10 -17.46
CA TYR A 230 -9.09 12.23 -18.35
C TYR A 230 -7.88 12.67 -19.17
N ILE A 231 -6.68 12.64 -18.58
CA ILE A 231 -5.43 12.85 -19.33
C ILE A 231 -5.28 11.83 -20.45
N ASN A 232 -5.54 10.55 -20.16
CA ASN A 232 -5.46 9.49 -21.16
C ASN A 232 -6.48 9.69 -22.30
N ASN A 233 -7.71 10.12 -22.00
CA ASN A 233 -8.70 10.49 -23.02
C ASN A 233 -8.23 11.64 -23.91
N MET A 234 -7.55 12.64 -23.33
CA MET A 234 -6.98 13.75 -24.08
C MET A 234 -5.87 13.28 -25.04
N TYR A 235 -4.98 12.39 -24.60
CA TYR A 235 -3.99 11.76 -25.50
C TYR A 235 -4.65 11.05 -26.69
N GLN A 236 -5.71 10.28 -26.44
CA GLN A 236 -6.48 9.61 -27.51
C GLN A 236 -7.16 10.61 -28.46
N SER A 237 -7.55 11.78 -27.95
CA SER A 237 -8.11 12.85 -28.78
C SER A 237 -7.04 13.44 -29.69
N VAL A 238 -5.83 13.73 -29.18
CA VAL A 238 -4.70 14.23 -29.99
C VAL A 238 -4.29 13.23 -31.07
N GLN A 239 -4.25 11.94 -30.76
CA GLN A 239 -3.90 10.88 -31.72
C GLN A 239 -4.85 10.80 -32.93
N ARG A 240 -6.10 11.21 -32.77
CA ARG A 240 -7.14 11.18 -33.81
C ARG A 240 -7.23 12.48 -34.62
N MET A 241 -6.46 13.52 -34.27
CA MET A 241 -6.51 14.79 -34.99
C MET A 241 -5.70 14.71 -36.29
N ASP A 242 -6.36 14.87 -37.42
CA ASP A 242 -5.71 14.81 -38.75
C ASP A 242 -5.15 16.15 -39.21
N THR A 243 -5.81 17.26 -38.85
CA THR A 243 -5.40 18.62 -39.21
C THR A 243 -4.89 19.40 -38.01
N SER A 244 -4.20 20.52 -38.25
CA SER A 244 -3.78 21.43 -37.18
C SER A 244 -4.76 22.60 -37.07
N HIS A 245 -5.09 23.01 -35.85
CA HIS A 245 -5.93 24.16 -35.56
C HIS A 245 -5.26 25.13 -34.58
N PRO A 246 -5.42 26.47 -34.71
CA PRO A 246 -4.83 27.45 -33.78
C PRO A 246 -5.15 27.19 -32.29
N TYR A 247 -6.28 26.56 -32.02
CA TYR A 247 -6.73 26.15 -30.69
C TYR A 247 -5.84 25.15 -29.97
N GLU A 248 -5.05 24.35 -30.71
CA GLU A 248 -4.04 23.47 -30.13
C GLU A 248 -3.07 24.27 -29.24
N ASN A 249 -2.63 25.44 -29.74
CA ASN A 249 -1.75 26.33 -28.98
C ASN A 249 -2.46 26.95 -27.78
N THR A 250 -3.72 27.35 -27.94
CA THR A 250 -4.53 27.93 -26.85
C THR A 250 -4.71 26.92 -25.70
N ILE A 251 -5.08 25.68 -26.01
CA ILE A 251 -5.24 24.60 -25.03
C ILE A 251 -3.88 24.22 -24.43
N SER A 252 -2.83 24.10 -25.26
CA SER A 252 -1.46 23.83 -24.77
C SER A 252 -1.01 24.84 -23.73
N ASN A 253 -1.25 26.14 -23.97
CA ASN A 253 -0.89 27.19 -23.03
C ASN A 253 -1.72 27.13 -21.75
N PHE A 254 -3.01 26.81 -21.84
CA PHE A 254 -3.83 26.57 -20.66
C PHE A 254 -3.33 25.39 -19.83
N ILE A 255 -2.99 24.27 -20.47
CA ILE A 255 -2.42 23.09 -19.78
C ILE A 255 -1.12 23.47 -19.08
N LYS A 256 -0.24 24.24 -19.72
CA LYS A 256 1.02 24.73 -19.11
C LYS A 256 0.78 25.60 -17.88
N GLU A 257 -0.26 26.43 -17.91
CA GLU A 257 -0.65 27.20 -16.73
C GLU A 257 -1.19 26.29 -15.62
N LEU A 258 -2.08 25.35 -15.97
CA LEU A 258 -2.70 24.41 -15.04
C LEU A 258 -1.66 23.58 -14.27
N ILE A 259 -0.54 23.20 -14.90
CA ILE A 259 0.55 22.44 -14.26
C ILE A 259 1.06 23.12 -12.98
N LEU A 260 1.13 24.45 -12.95
CA LEU A 260 1.59 25.22 -11.78
C LEU A 260 0.58 25.19 -10.62
N ASP A 261 -0.66 24.83 -10.93
CA ASP A 261 -1.76 24.71 -9.98
C ASP A 261 -2.07 23.26 -9.58
N ILE A 262 -1.32 22.29 -10.13
CA ILE A 262 -1.33 20.91 -9.64
C ILE A 262 -0.60 20.84 -8.29
N GLY A 263 -1.37 20.62 -7.24
CA GLY A 263 -0.84 20.39 -5.90
C GLY A 263 -1.95 20.13 -4.89
N ILE A 264 -1.60 20.23 -3.61
CA ILE A 264 -2.48 19.97 -2.47
C ILE A 264 -3.65 20.95 -2.46
N ASP A 265 -3.37 22.24 -2.61
CA ASP A 265 -4.35 23.33 -2.51
C ASP A 265 -5.50 23.23 -3.53
N ASP A 266 -6.66 23.78 -3.18
CA ASP A 266 -7.76 23.94 -4.12
C ASP A 266 -7.57 25.20 -4.98
N LYS A 267 -7.00 24.98 -6.17
CA LYS A 267 -6.92 25.99 -7.22
C LYS A 267 -7.83 25.69 -8.41
N ALA A 268 -8.63 24.63 -8.33
CA ALA A 268 -9.41 24.13 -9.46
C ALA A 268 -10.53 25.11 -9.85
N THR A 269 -11.18 25.74 -8.87
CA THR A 269 -12.25 26.73 -9.09
C THR A 269 -11.81 27.91 -9.95
N LYS A 270 -10.57 28.40 -9.74
CA LYS A 270 -9.98 29.47 -10.56
C LYS A 270 -9.75 29.01 -12.00
N GLN A 271 -9.27 27.78 -12.18
CA GLN A 271 -8.98 27.22 -13.50
C GLN A 271 -10.27 26.90 -14.28
N LEU A 272 -11.34 26.46 -13.61
CA LEU A 272 -12.66 26.26 -14.22
C LEU A 272 -13.19 27.56 -14.84
N SER A 273 -13.10 28.68 -14.11
CA SER A 273 -13.55 29.99 -14.63
C SER A 273 -12.79 30.41 -15.91
N LYS A 274 -11.51 30.06 -16.02
CA LYS A 274 -10.70 30.32 -17.22
C LYS A 274 -11.10 29.39 -18.38
N LEU A 275 -11.32 28.12 -18.08
CA LEU A 275 -11.75 27.11 -19.04
C LEU A 275 -13.13 27.45 -19.62
N ASP A 276 -14.07 27.92 -18.79
CA ASP A 276 -15.40 28.38 -19.23
C ASP A 276 -15.32 29.54 -20.22
N ASN A 277 -14.43 30.50 -19.97
CA ASN A 277 -14.20 31.60 -20.90
C ASN A 277 -13.64 31.10 -22.23
N MET A 278 -12.69 30.15 -22.18
CA MET A 278 -12.14 29.53 -23.40
C MET A 278 -13.23 28.80 -24.19
N LYS A 279 -14.10 28.02 -23.53
CA LYS A 279 -15.25 27.35 -24.16
C LYS A 279 -16.21 28.34 -24.83
N LYS A 280 -16.46 29.51 -24.23
CA LYS A 280 -17.30 30.56 -24.83
C LYS A 280 -16.68 31.12 -26.10
N VAL A 281 -15.40 31.49 -26.06
CA VAL A 281 -14.66 31.97 -27.24
C VAL A 281 -14.71 30.94 -28.37
N PHE A 282 -14.56 29.65 -28.06
CA PHE A 282 -14.60 28.58 -29.06
C PHE A 282 -15.98 28.43 -29.74
N LYS A 283 -17.06 28.74 -29.00
CA LYS A 283 -18.44 28.69 -29.50
C LYS A 283 -18.82 29.90 -30.36
N GLU A 284 -18.14 31.02 -30.19
CA GLU A 284 -18.40 32.26 -30.94
C GLU A 284 -17.70 32.27 -32.31
N GLU A 285 -16.75 31.37 -32.56
CA GLU A 285 -16.08 31.28 -33.85
C GLU A 285 -17.01 30.82 -34.99
N SER A 286 -16.69 31.23 -36.21
CA SER A 286 -17.42 30.81 -37.41
C SER A 286 -17.49 29.29 -37.53
N LEU A 287 -18.57 28.77 -38.10
CA LEU A 287 -18.73 27.33 -38.36
C LEU A 287 -17.58 26.77 -39.21
N PRO A 288 -17.19 25.50 -38.99
CA PRO A 288 -16.13 24.88 -39.77
C PRO A 288 -16.51 24.79 -41.25
N LYS A 289 -15.55 25.08 -42.13
CA LYS A 289 -15.76 25.10 -43.58
C LYS A 289 -15.54 23.73 -44.22
N THR A 290 -14.77 22.87 -43.56
CA THR A 290 -14.48 21.52 -44.03
C THR A 290 -14.81 20.48 -42.97
N ARG A 291 -14.98 19.22 -43.40
CA ARG A 291 -15.19 18.10 -42.49
C ARG A 291 -13.99 17.88 -41.58
N ASP A 292 -12.77 17.94 -42.11
CA ASP A 292 -11.55 17.77 -41.32
C ASP A 292 -11.41 18.86 -40.25
N GLU A 293 -11.81 20.10 -40.56
CA GLU A 293 -11.85 21.19 -39.59
C GLU A 293 -12.90 20.92 -38.50
N PHE A 294 -14.09 20.43 -38.88
CA PHE A 294 -15.13 20.04 -37.94
C PHE A 294 -14.67 18.93 -37.00
N GLU A 295 -14.06 17.86 -37.51
CA GLU A 295 -13.60 16.72 -36.71
C GLU A 295 -12.48 17.12 -35.74
N THR A 296 -11.49 17.90 -36.19
CA THR A 296 -10.43 18.45 -35.31
C THR A 296 -11.02 19.37 -34.23
N ARG A 297 -11.94 20.28 -34.58
CA ARG A 297 -12.58 21.15 -33.59
C ARG A 297 -13.44 20.38 -32.59
N ALA A 298 -14.11 19.31 -33.01
CA ALA A 298 -14.88 18.45 -32.12
C ALA A 298 -13.96 17.73 -31.11
N LEU A 299 -12.81 17.20 -31.55
CA LEU A 299 -11.81 16.58 -30.68
C LEU A 299 -11.22 17.59 -29.68
N LEU A 300 -10.93 18.82 -30.12
CA LEU A 300 -10.43 19.88 -29.25
C LEU A 300 -11.48 20.31 -28.22
N PHE A 301 -12.76 20.39 -28.61
CA PHE A 301 -13.84 20.67 -27.66
C PHE A 301 -14.01 19.53 -26.65
N HIS A 302 -13.91 18.26 -27.08
CA HIS A 302 -13.90 17.12 -26.17
C HIS A 302 -12.76 17.19 -25.15
N MET A 303 -11.56 17.65 -25.56
CA MET A 303 -10.46 17.87 -24.62
C MET A 303 -10.78 18.96 -23.57
N LEU A 304 -11.53 20.00 -23.94
CA LEU A 304 -11.99 21.00 -22.96
C LEU A 304 -12.99 20.40 -21.96
N GLU A 305 -13.82 19.44 -22.36
CA GLU A 305 -14.70 18.68 -21.46
C GLU A 305 -13.89 17.77 -20.53
N ASP A 306 -12.89 17.05 -21.05
CA ASP A 306 -11.98 16.23 -20.23
C ASP A 306 -11.21 17.09 -19.20
N LEU A 307 -10.76 18.29 -19.57
CA LEU A 307 -10.13 19.25 -18.65
C LEU A 307 -11.10 19.74 -17.56
N GLU A 308 -12.36 19.99 -17.91
CA GLU A 308 -13.38 20.42 -16.95
C GLU A 308 -13.64 19.32 -15.92
N GLU A 309 -13.83 18.08 -16.35
CA GLU A 309 -14.03 16.96 -15.44
C GLU A 309 -12.80 16.67 -14.58
N LEU A 310 -11.59 16.80 -15.14
CA LEU A 310 -10.34 16.72 -14.38
C LEU A 310 -10.32 17.73 -13.22
N LEU A 311 -10.78 18.96 -13.46
CA LEU A 311 -10.87 20.00 -12.44
C LEU A 311 -12.00 19.73 -11.44
N HIS A 312 -13.17 19.28 -11.88
CA HIS A 312 -14.27 18.93 -10.98
C HIS A 312 -13.93 17.77 -10.05
N VAL A 313 -13.13 16.79 -10.50
CA VAL A 313 -12.60 15.74 -9.63
C VAL A 313 -11.82 16.33 -8.44
N LYS A 314 -11.06 17.41 -8.66
CA LYS A 314 -10.32 18.11 -7.58
C LYS A 314 -11.24 18.91 -6.67
N VAL A 315 -12.28 19.57 -7.22
CA VAL A 315 -13.30 20.28 -6.42
C VAL A 315 -14.05 19.31 -5.51
N ARG A 316 -14.59 18.22 -6.08
CA ARG A 316 -15.32 17.18 -5.32
C ARG A 316 -14.47 16.56 -4.20
N PHE A 317 -13.16 16.43 -4.42
CA PHE A 317 -12.24 15.98 -3.37
C PHE A 317 -12.18 16.97 -2.20
N HIS A 318 -12.04 18.27 -2.46
CA HIS A 318 -11.98 19.27 -1.41
C HIS A 318 -13.30 19.53 -0.70
N GLU A 319 -14.43 19.37 -1.39
CA GLU A 319 -15.76 19.37 -0.74
C GLU A 319 -15.85 18.26 0.32
N ARG A 320 -15.30 17.08 0.02
CA ARG A 320 -15.25 15.95 0.96
C ARG A 320 -14.15 16.10 2.01
N TYR A 321 -13.04 16.75 1.68
CA TYR A 321 -11.85 16.90 2.52
C TYR A 321 -11.38 18.37 2.59
N PRO A 322 -12.15 19.28 3.22
CA PRO A 322 -11.91 20.72 3.15
C PRO A 322 -10.61 21.18 3.84
N ASN A 323 -10.14 20.41 4.83
CA ASN A 323 -8.90 20.69 5.56
C ASN A 323 -7.79 19.67 5.20
N PHE A 324 -7.69 19.31 3.93
CA PHE A 324 -6.64 18.38 3.47
C PHE A 324 -5.28 19.07 3.50
N ILE A 325 -4.42 18.64 4.42
CA ILE A 325 -3.04 19.08 4.56
C ILE A 325 -2.13 17.87 4.73
N LEU A 326 -0.87 17.98 4.30
CA LEU A 326 0.14 16.96 4.59
C LEU A 326 0.67 17.16 6.02
N THR A 327 0.27 16.30 6.95
CA THR A 327 0.81 16.27 8.33
C THR A 327 2.00 15.32 8.40
N LEU A 328 3.18 15.88 8.69
CA LEU A 328 4.47 15.19 8.77
C LEU A 328 4.68 14.32 10.02
#